data_AF-A0A7Y1XD95-F1
#
_entry.id   AF-A0A7Y1XD95-F1
#
_cell.length_a   1.000
_cell.length_b   1.000
_cell.length_c   1.000
_cell.angle_alpha   90.00
_cell.angle_beta   90.00
_cell.angle_gamma   90.00
#
_symmetry.space_group_name_H-M   'P 1'
#
loop_
_entity.id
_entity.type
_entity.pdbx_description
1 polymer ?
#
loop_
_entity_poly.entity_id
_entity_poly.type
_entity_poly.pdbx_seq_one_letter_code
_entity_poly.pdbx_strand_id
1 'polypeptide(L)'
;MKKLLFLSLIGLSYLSCNNDSAIEKEIANINIDYKIERFDRQFAAASPNDLKTLKFSYPFLFSKSVPDSIWIMRMQDSLQNQLFNEVA
;
A
#
# COMPACT_ATOMS: atom_id res chain seq x y z
N MET A 1 -24.46 -40.00 -29.38
CA MET A 1 -25.33 -38.95 -28.82
C MET A 1 -25.04 -38.65 -27.34
N LYS A 2 -25.15 -39.60 -26.40
CA LYS A 2 -24.86 -39.37 -24.96
C LYS A 2 -23.47 -38.80 -24.63
N LYS A 3 -22.40 -39.29 -25.30
CA LYS A 3 -21.02 -38.78 -25.12
C LYS A 3 -20.84 -37.34 -25.58
N LEU A 4 -21.53 -36.93 -26.66
CA LEU A 4 -21.52 -35.55 -27.16
C LEU A 4 -22.24 -34.60 -26.20
N LEU A 5 -23.36 -35.07 -25.63
CA LEU A 5 -24.11 -34.34 -24.60
C LEU A 5 -23.27 -34.13 -23.33
N PHE A 6 -22.52 -35.15 -22.90
CA PHE A 6 -21.62 -35.06 -21.75
C PHE A 6 -20.49 -34.06 -21.99
N LEU A 7 -19.89 -34.07 -23.20
CA LEU A 7 -18.85 -33.11 -23.59
C LEU A 7 -19.37 -31.67 -23.65
N SER A 8 -20.60 -31.48 -24.14
CA SER A 8 -21.28 -30.18 -24.15
C SER A 8 -21.54 -29.66 -22.74
N LEU A 9 -21.99 -30.53 -21.83
CA LEU A 9 -22.25 -30.15 -20.44
C LEU A 9 -20.96 -29.74 -19.70
N ILE A 10 -19.85 -30.44 -19.94
CA ILE A 10 -18.53 -30.09 -19.42
C ILE A 10 -18.08 -28.73 -19.99
N GLY A 11 -18.25 -28.51 -21.30
CA GLY A 11 -17.96 -27.22 -21.94
C GLY A 11 -18.74 -26.04 -21.34
N LEU A 12 -20.02 -26.23 -21.06
CA LEU A 12 -20.89 -25.21 -20.44
C LEU A 12 -20.46 -24.88 -19.01
N SER A 13 -19.92 -25.83 -18.25
CA SER A 13 -19.44 -25.58 -16.88
C SER A 13 -18.24 -24.63 -16.83
N TYR A 14 -17.38 -24.62 -17.86
CA TYR A 14 -16.27 -23.67 -17.97
C TYR A 14 -16.73 -22.24 -18.27
N LEU A 15 -17.86 -22.06 -18.97
CA LEU A 15 -18.43 -20.74 -19.26
C LEU A 15 -19.05 -20.07 -18.02
N SER A 16 -19.39 -20.85 -17.00
CA SER A 16 -19.92 -20.31 -15.74
C SER A 16 -18.84 -19.77 -14.81
N CYS A 17 -17.56 -20.02 -15.08
CA CYS A 17 -16.45 -19.54 -14.26
C CYS A 17 -16.08 -18.11 -14.67
N ASN A 18 -16.97 -17.17 -14.34
CA ASN A 18 -16.74 -15.74 -14.46
C ASN A 18 -16.95 -15.17 -13.06
N ASN A 19 -15.86 -15.12 -12.30
CA ASN A 19 -15.90 -14.76 -10.88
C ASN A 19 -16.15 -13.26 -10.66
N ASP A 20 -15.98 -12.46 -11.72
CA ASP A 20 -16.09 -11.01 -11.65
C ASP A 20 -17.49 -10.54 -12.03
N SER A 21 -18.11 -9.76 -11.16
CA SER A 21 -19.41 -9.15 -11.41
C SER A 21 -19.31 -8.03 -12.47
N ALA A 22 -20.44 -7.70 -13.11
CA ALA A 22 -20.50 -6.56 -14.01
C ALA A 22 -20.10 -5.24 -13.33
N ILE A 23 -20.41 -5.12 -12.03
CA ILE A 23 -20.08 -3.96 -11.19
C ILE A 23 -18.58 -3.86 -10.95
N GLU A 24 -17.89 -4.96 -10.66
CA GLU A 24 -16.43 -4.97 -10.49
C GLU A 24 -15.70 -4.55 -11.76
N LYS A 25 -16.19 -4.98 -12.93
CA LYS A 25 -15.66 -4.57 -14.24
C LYS A 25 -15.86 -3.08 -14.49
N GLU A 26 -17.01 -2.54 -14.08
CA GLU A 26 -17.27 -1.11 -14.17
C GLU A 26 -16.34 -0.31 -13.24
N ILE A 27 -16.17 -0.74 -11.98
CA ILE A 27 -15.28 -0.10 -11.00
C ILE A 27 -13.82 -0.12 -11.47
N ALA A 28 -13.33 -1.25 -12.01
CA ALA A 28 -11.96 -1.37 -12.50
C ALA A 28 -11.64 -0.46 -13.69
N ASN A 29 -12.65 -0.03 -14.44
CA ASN A 29 -12.51 0.90 -15.57
C ASN A 29 -12.51 2.37 -15.14
N ILE A 30 -12.77 2.67 -13.87
CA ILE A 30 -12.69 4.03 -13.34
C ILE A 30 -11.21 4.41 -13.23
N ASN A 31 -10.76 5.32 -14.09
CA ASN A 31 -9.43 5.88 -13.98
C ASN A 31 -9.38 6.86 -12.79
N ILE A 32 -8.62 6.51 -11.76
CA ILE A 32 -8.43 7.33 -10.58
C ILE A 32 -6.97 7.81 -10.58
N ASP A 33 -6.79 9.12 -10.64
CA ASP A 33 -5.50 9.75 -10.33
C ASP A 33 -5.37 9.85 -8.80
N TYR A 34 -4.42 9.13 -8.24
CA TYR A 34 -4.12 9.20 -6.81
C TYR A 34 -2.61 9.27 -6.58
N LYS A 35 -2.24 10.07 -5.59
CA LYS A 35 -0.88 10.19 -5.11
C LYS A 35 -0.75 9.43 -3.79
N ILE A 36 0.20 8.50 -3.73
CA ILE A 36 0.53 7.80 -2.48
C ILE A 36 1.58 8.62 -1.72
N GLU A 37 1.23 9.04 -0.51
CA GLU A 37 2.16 9.69 0.43
C GLU A 37 2.79 8.62 1.35
N ARG A 38 4.10 8.39 1.22
CA ARG A 38 4.87 7.43 2.02
C ARG A 38 5.68 8.16 3.09
N PHE A 39 5.06 8.36 4.26
CA PHE A 39 5.72 9.01 5.40
C PHE A 39 6.99 8.29 5.82
N ASP A 40 6.96 6.96 5.86
CA ASP A 40 8.11 6.10 6.19
C ASP A 40 9.31 6.40 5.28
N ARG A 41 9.10 6.55 3.97
CA ARG A 41 10.15 6.93 3.01
C ARG A 41 10.66 8.36 3.25
N GLN A 42 9.76 9.29 3.53
CA GLN A 42 10.15 10.68 3.81
C GLN A 42 10.89 10.83 5.14
N PHE A 43 10.52 10.06 6.16
CA PHE A 43 11.21 10.02 7.45
C PHE A 43 12.60 9.38 7.32
N ALA A 44 12.72 8.28 6.55
CA ALA A 44 14.01 7.60 6.32
C ALA A 44 15.00 8.45 5.50
N ALA A 45 14.51 9.29 4.58
CA ALA A 45 15.34 10.17 3.76
C ALA A 45 15.72 11.49 4.46
N ALA A 46 15.06 11.83 5.56
CA ALA A 46 15.21 13.11 6.23
C ALA A 46 16.42 13.14 7.19
N SER A 47 17.02 14.32 7.32
CA SER A 47 18.02 14.61 8.35
C SER A 47 17.37 15.22 9.60
N PRO A 48 18.05 15.24 10.76
CA PRO A 48 17.54 15.93 11.97
C PRO A 48 17.11 17.38 11.73
N ASN A 49 17.71 18.08 10.77
CA ASN A 49 17.35 19.46 10.42
C ASN A 49 15.96 19.56 9.76
N ASP A 50 15.49 18.48 9.13
CA ASP A 50 14.21 18.41 8.44
C ASP A 50 13.06 18.05 9.38
N LEU A 51 13.35 17.68 10.64
CA LEU A 51 12.35 17.24 11.61
C LEU A 51 11.23 18.27 11.81
N LYS A 52 11.57 19.57 11.82
CA LYS A 52 10.57 20.64 11.93
C LYS A 52 9.60 20.63 10.76
N THR A 53 10.11 20.46 9.55
CA THR A 53 9.31 20.38 8.32
C THR A 53 8.45 19.13 8.32
N LEU A 54 9.01 17.97 8.70
CA LEU A 54 8.25 16.72 8.83
C LEU A 54 7.11 16.83 9.84
N LYS A 55 7.35 17.43 11.01
CA LYS A 55 6.32 17.67 12.03
C LYS A 55 5.22 18.60 11.53
N PHE A 56 5.56 19.57 10.68
CA PHE A 56 4.59 20.46 10.07
C PHE A 56 3.74 19.75 9.00
N SER A 57 4.36 18.92 8.16
CA SER A 57 3.67 18.16 7.10
C SER A 57 2.84 17.00 7.65
N TYR A 58 3.26 16.39 8.76
CA TYR A 58 2.66 15.19 9.34
C TYR A 58 2.33 15.34 10.84
N PRO A 59 1.62 16.39 11.28
CA PRO A 59 1.46 16.72 12.70
C PRO A 59 0.77 15.61 13.51
N PHE A 60 -0.05 14.78 12.87
CA PHE A 60 -0.74 13.65 13.50
C PHE A 60 0.16 12.43 13.76
N LEU A 61 1.36 12.36 13.15
CA LEU A 61 2.33 11.27 13.36
C LEU A 61 3.33 11.57 14.48
N PHE A 62 3.38 12.81 14.97
CA PHE A 62 4.30 13.24 16.02
C PHE A 62 3.53 13.62 17.30
N SER A 63 3.57 12.73 18.29
CA SER A 63 2.96 13.02 19.60
C SER A 63 3.63 14.21 20.29
N LYS A 64 2.83 15.10 20.87
CA LYS A 64 3.29 16.22 21.70
C LYS A 64 4.01 15.78 22.98
N SER A 65 3.77 14.55 23.44
CA SER A 65 4.42 14.00 24.63
C SER A 65 5.82 13.44 24.36
N VAL A 66 6.19 13.23 23.09
CA VAL A 66 7.49 12.67 22.72
C VAL A 66 8.43 13.82 22.37
N PRO A 67 9.57 13.97 23.09
CA PRO A 67 10.50 15.04 22.81
C PRO A 67 11.26 14.79 21.50
N ASP A 68 11.71 15.88 20.86
CA ASP A 68 12.39 15.83 19.57
C ASP A 68 13.68 15.01 19.60
N SER A 69 14.35 14.93 20.75
CA SER A 69 15.54 14.11 20.94
C SER A 69 15.31 12.63 20.62
N ILE A 70 14.12 12.09 20.91
CA ILE A 70 13.79 10.68 20.62
C ILE A 70 13.61 10.47 19.11
N TRP A 71 12.99 11.43 18.43
CA TRP A 71 12.85 11.38 16.96
C TRP A 71 14.20 11.50 16.27
N ILE A 72 15.03 12.45 16.70
CA ILE A 72 16.39 12.63 16.17
C ILE A 72 17.21 11.35 16.37
N MET A 73 17.16 10.76 17.57
CA MET A 73 17.83 9.48 17.86
C MET A 73 17.36 8.39 16.88
N ARG A 74 16.04 8.26 16.67
CA ARG A 74 15.48 7.26 15.75
C ARG A 74 15.88 7.50 14.29
N MET A 75 15.97 8.75 13.84
CA MET A 75 16.42 9.08 12.47
C MET A 75 17.87 8.68 12.22
N GLN A 76 18.68 8.56 13.29
CA GLN A 76 20.10 8.21 13.22
C GLN A 76 20.35 6.75 13.61
N ASP A 77 19.31 5.98 13.96
CA ASP A 77 19.44 4.61 14.41
C ASP A 77 19.72 3.65 13.24
N SER A 78 20.87 2.98 13.29
CA SER A 78 21.26 1.98 12.30
C SER A 78 20.26 0.83 12.15
N LEU A 79 19.58 0.42 13.23
CA LEU A 79 18.56 -0.62 13.18
C LEU A 79 17.33 -0.12 12.41
N GLN A 80 16.96 1.14 12.60
CA GLN A 80 15.82 1.74 11.90
C GLN A 80 16.05 1.76 10.38
N ASN A 81 17.30 1.99 9.94
CA ASN A 81 17.69 1.92 8.54
C ASN A 81 17.58 0.50 7.98
N GLN A 82 18.02 -0.51 8.75
CA GLN A 82 17.89 -1.92 8.34
C GLN A 82 16.43 -2.33 8.19
N LEU A 83 15.60 -2.01 9.18
CA LEU A 83 14.16 -2.32 9.14
C LEU A 83 13.46 -1.67 7.94
N PHE A 84 13.82 -0.43 7.62
CA PHE A 84 13.27 0.25 6.45
C PHE A 84 13.68 -0.47 5.15
N ASN A 85 14.94 -0.86 5.01
CA ASN A 85 15.45 -1.52 3.79
C ASN A 85 14.75 -2.85 3.48
N GLU A 86 14.26 -3.58 4.48
CA GLU A 86 13.53 -4.85 4.29
C GLU A 86 12.12 -4.66 3.70
N VAL A 87 11.55 -3.46 3.83
CA VAL A 87 10.15 -3.17 3.43
C VAL A 87 10.02 -1.98 2.48
N ALA A 88 11.16 -1.43 2.03
CA ALA A 88 11.25 -0.16 1.30
C ALA A 88 10.44 -0.16 -0.01
#